data_AF-A0A8T6U591-F1
#
_entry.id   AF-A0A8T6U591-F1
#
_cell.length_a   1.000
_cell.length_b   1.000
_cell.length_c   1.000
_cell.angle_alpha   90.00
_cell.angle_beta   90.00
_cell.angle_gamma   90.00
#
_symmetry.space_group_name_H-M   'P 1'
#
loop_
_entity.id
_entity.type
_entity.pdbx_description
1 polymer ?
#
loop_
_entity_poly.entity_id
_entity_poly.type
_entity_poly.pdbx_seq_one_letter_code
_entity_poly.pdbx_strand_id
1 'polypeptide(L)' 'MGFSKKPSKIKTFDGEGFWKKSYAHQRGNLLRKVKVPDDQIKILVNKPYRELPSPLRYEIETNVKKEDLN' A
#
# COMPACT_ATOMS: atom_id res chain seq x y z
N MET A 1 15.26 -10.74 35.47
CA MET A 1 14.58 -9.82 34.53
C MET A 1 14.96 -10.15 33.09
N GLY A 2 14.07 -10.76 32.31
CA GLY A 2 14.28 -10.99 30.88
C GLY A 2 13.37 -10.07 30.06
N PHE A 3 13.78 -8.82 29.82
CA PHE A 3 13.05 -7.95 28.90
C PHE A 3 13.37 -8.37 27.47
N SER A 4 12.64 -9.35 26.96
CA SER A 4 12.59 -9.62 25.52
C SER A 4 11.80 -8.49 24.86
N LYS A 5 12.46 -7.35 24.59
CA LYS A 5 11.94 -6.31 23.70
C LYS A 5 11.87 -6.93 22.30
N LYS A 6 10.73 -7.55 21.97
CA LYS A 6 10.37 -7.86 20.59
C LYS A 6 10.56 -6.55 19.81
N PRO A 7 11.33 -6.52 18.70
CA PRO A 7 11.37 -5.32 17.88
C PRO A 7 9.92 -5.01 17.53
N SER A 8 9.48 -3.81 17.86
CA SER A 8 8.22 -3.25 17.41
C SER A 8 8.23 -3.46 15.90
N LYS A 9 7.55 -4.51 15.43
CA LYS A 9 7.38 -4.79 14.01
C LYS A 9 6.77 -3.51 13.48
N ILE A 10 7.57 -2.68 12.82
CA ILE A 10 7.09 -1.54 12.06
C ILE A 10 6.04 -2.18 11.17
N LYS A 11 4.76 -1.93 11.48
CA LYS A 11 3.64 -2.47 10.69
C LYS A 11 3.62 -1.60 9.44
N THR A 12 4.61 -1.79 8.57
CA THR A 12 4.56 -1.28 7.22
C THR A 12 3.32 -1.88 6.57
N PHE A 13 2.62 -1.06 5.80
CA PHE A 13 1.42 -1.51 5.15
C PHE A 13 1.76 -2.55 4.09
N ASP A 14 1.14 -3.73 4.15
CA ASP A 14 1.39 -4.82 3.20
C ASP A 14 0.68 -4.52 1.87
N GLY A 15 1.32 -3.68 1.04
CA GLY A 15 0.75 -3.24 -0.23
C GLY A 15 0.53 -4.38 -1.22
N GLU A 16 1.43 -5.37 -1.29
CA GLU A 16 1.28 -6.51 -2.20
C GLU A 16 0.10 -7.41 -1.82
N GLY A 17 -0.04 -7.78 -0.54
CA GLY A 17 -1.15 -8.63 -0.11
C GLY A 17 -2.48 -7.90 -0.12
N PHE A 18 -2.50 -6.57 0.14
CA PHE A 18 -3.67 -5.75 -0.13
C PHE A 18 -4.03 -5.79 -1.61
N TRP A 19 -3.08 -5.51 -2.51
CA TRP A 19 -3.35 -5.49 -3.95
C TRP A 19 -3.96 -6.80 -4.46
N LYS A 20 -3.43 -7.94 -4.00
CA LYS A 20 -3.96 -9.28 -4.34
C LYS A 20 -5.39 -9.50 -3.87
N LYS A 21 -5.77 -8.95 -2.71
CA LYS A 21 -7.09 -9.11 -2.10
C LYS A 21 -8.09 -8.03 -2.48
N SER A 22 -7.63 -6.92 -3.05
CA SER A 22 -8.44 -5.74 -3.31
C SER A 22 -8.90 -5.63 -4.75
N TYR A 23 -10.13 -5.13 -4.91
CA TYR A 23 -10.72 -4.82 -6.20
C TYR A 23 -10.11 -3.55 -6.82
N ALA A 24 -10.30 -3.36 -8.12
CA ALA A 24 -9.81 -2.19 -8.85
C ALA A 24 -10.19 -0.87 -8.18
N HIS A 25 -11.43 -0.75 -7.69
CA HIS A 25 -11.86 0.44 -6.95
C HIS A 25 -11.05 0.71 -5.68
N GLN A 26 -10.78 -0.33 -4.87
CA GLN A 26 -9.98 -0.21 -3.65
C GLN A 26 -8.52 0.13 -3.93
N ARG A 27 -7.93 -0.52 -4.94
CA ARG A 27 -6.57 -0.20 -5.43
C ARG A 27 -6.49 1.23 -5.95
N GLY A 28 -7.50 1.70 -6.65
CA GLY A 28 -7.58 3.08 -7.12
C GLY A 28 -7.65 4.08 -5.97
N ASN A 29 -8.47 3.80 -4.95
CA ASN A 29 -8.55 4.67 -3.78
C ASN A 29 -7.23 4.71 -2.99
N LEU A 30 -6.52 3.58 -2.90
CA LEU A 30 -5.18 3.49 -2.33
C LEU A 30 -4.19 4.40 -3.08
N LEU A 31 -4.16 4.30 -4.41
CA LEU A 31 -3.30 5.14 -5.24
C LEU A 31 -3.63 6.63 -5.08
N ARG A 32 -4.91 6.98 -4.96
CA ARG A 32 -5.33 8.38 -4.74
C ARG A 32 -4.85 8.94 -3.40
N LYS A 33 -4.76 8.11 -2.36
CA LYS A 33 -4.21 8.50 -1.05
C LYS A 33 -2.72 8.82 -1.09
N VAL A 34 -1.96 8.10 -1.91
CA VAL A 34 -0.54 8.41 -2.19
C VAL A 34 -0.39 9.49 -3.28
N LYS A 35 -1.42 10.34 -3.44
CA LYS A 35 -1.45 11.51 -4.33
C LYS A 35 -1.19 11.19 -5.81
N VAL A 36 -1.54 9.99 -6.26
CA VAL A 36 -1.47 9.62 -7.67
C VAL A 36 -2.66 10.23 -8.40
N PRO A 37 -2.45 10.90 -9.54
CA PRO A 37 -3.55 11.48 -10.31
C PRO A 37 -4.42 10.39 -10.96
N ASP A 38 -5.74 10.61 -11.03
CA ASP A 38 -6.73 9.63 -11.50
C ASP A 38 -6.42 9.07 -12.91
N ASP A 39 -5.80 9.87 -13.77
CA ASP A 39 -5.36 9.43 -15.10
C ASP A 39 -4.30 8.32 -15.03
N GLN A 40 -3.34 8.44 -14.12
CA GLN A 40 -2.35 7.39 -13.85
C GLN A 40 -2.96 6.21 -13.09
N ILE A 41 -3.93 6.46 -12.21
CA ILE A 41 -4.60 5.41 -11.43
C ILE A 41 -5.21 4.36 -12.37
N LYS A 42 -5.92 4.78 -13.41
CA LYS A 42 -6.55 3.86 -14.39
C LYS A 42 -5.55 2.92 -15.07
N ILE A 43 -4.30 3.37 -15.20
CA ILE A 43 -3.21 2.58 -15.79
C ILE A 43 -2.61 1.65 -14.74
N LEU A 44 -2.27 2.19 -13.56
CA LEU A 44 -1.58 1.48 -12.48
C LEU A 44 -2.45 0.43 -11.80
N VAL A 45 -3.76 0.69 -11.67
CA VAL A 45 -4.73 -0.23 -11.04
C VAL A 45 -4.85 -1.58 -11.74
N ASN A 46 -4.62 -1.58 -13.06
CA ASN A 46 -4.64 -2.76 -13.92
C ASN A 46 -3.31 -3.51 -13.91
N LYS A 47 -2.24 -2.90 -13.37
CA LYS A 47 -0.94 -3.55 -13.23
C LYS A 47 -0.86 -4.36 -11.93
N PRO A 48 -0.05 -5.43 -11.90
CA PRO A 48 0.30 -6.10 -10.68
C PRO A 48 1.16 -5.17 -9.80
N TYR A 49 1.03 -5.31 -8.47
CA TYR A 49 1.74 -4.47 -7.49
C TYR A 49 3.25 -4.39 -7.74
N ARG A 50 3.87 -5.50 -8.15
CA ARG A 50 5.32 -5.58 -8.41
C ARG A 50 5.79 -4.73 -9.59
N GLU A 51 4.90 -4.45 -10.55
CA GLU A 51 5.17 -3.59 -11.70
C GLU A 51 4.88 -2.11 -11.41
N LEU A 52 4.40 -1.78 -10.21
CA LEU A 52 4.29 -0.40 -9.78
C LEU A 52 5.67 0.20 -9.55
N PRO A 53 5.85 1.51 -9.80
CA PRO A 53 7.11 2.20 -9.53
C PRO A 53 7.57 1.98 -8.08
N SER A 54 8.87 1.73 -7.87
CA SER A 54 9.44 1.59 -6.52
C SER A 54 9.10 2.76 -5.57
N PRO A 55 9.15 4.03 -6.00
CA PRO A 55 8.75 5.15 -5.14
C PRO A 55 7.28 5.05 -4.68
N LEU A 56 6.41 4.59 -5.57
CA LEU A 56 4.98 4.47 -5.31
C LEU A 56 4.67 3.33 -4.36
N ARG A 57 5.38 2.20 -4.49
CA ARG A 57 5.30 1.10 -3.50
C ARG A 57 5.76 1.58 -2.12
N TYR A 58 6.88 2.30 -2.06
CA TYR A 58 7.38 2.85 -0.80
C TYR A 58 6.39 3.83 -0.15
N GLU A 59 5.80 4.72 -0.94
CA GLU A 59 4.76 5.64 -0.49
C GLU A 59 3.55 4.87 0.07
N ILE A 60 3.12 3.80 -0.60
CA ILE A 60 2.03 2.94 -0.12
C ILE A 60 2.41 2.29 1.22
N GLU A 61 3.60 1.70 1.33
CA GLU A 61 4.03 0.98 2.54
C GLU A 61 4.27 1.91 3.73
N THR A 62 4.58 3.19 3.47
CA THR A 62 4.97 4.20 4.47
C THR A 62 3.83 5.15 4.86
N ASN A 63 3.04 5.62 3.89
CA ASN A 63 1.97 6.61 4.13
C ASN A 63 0.59 5.96 4.35
N VAL A 64 0.37 4.74 3.90
CA VAL A 64 -0.94 4.09 4.07
C VAL A 64 -0.98 3.41 5.42
N LYS A 65 -2.01 3.73 6.22
CA LYS A 65 -2.31 3.01 7.44
C LYS A 65 -3.44 2.02 7.18
N LYS A 66 -3.36 0.85 7.81
CA LYS A 66 -4.34 -0.22 7.66
C LYS A 66 -5.76 0.22 8.05
N GLU A 67 -5.85 1.21 8.95
CA GLU A 67 -7.09 1.84 9.43
C GLU A 67 -7.83 2.61 8.33
N ASP A 68 -7.11 3.09 7.31
CA ASP A 68 -7.67 3.89 6.22
C ASP A 68 -8.42 3.03 5.19
N LEU A 69 -8.33 1.71 5.28
CA LEU A 69 -8.83 0.76 4.28
C LEU A 69 -10.05 -0.04 4.75
N ASN A 70 -10.65 0.37 5.87
CA ASN A 70 -11.82 -0.25 6.47
C ASN A 70 -13.12 0.23 5.81
#